data_AF-A0A966LJ00-F1
#
_entry.id   AF-A0A966LJ00-F1
#
_cell.length_a   1.000
_cell.length_b   1.000
_cell.length_c   1.000
_cell.angle_alpha   90.00
_cell.angle_beta   90.00
_cell.angle_gamma   90.00
#
_symmetry.space_group_name_H-M   'P 1'
#
loop_
_entity.id
_entity.type
_entity.pdbx_description
1 polymer ?
#
loop_
_entity_poly.entity_id
_entity_poly.type
_entity_poly.pdbx_seq_one_letter_code
_entity_poly.pdbx_strand_id
1 'polypeptide(L)'
;MRNVFFAAAFIFFASCSTTAQKQEVFTVDGKAIRGYDPVAFFKESKPVKGVDSLSYVYKEVQWLFSSAENLAAFKADPDKYAPQYGGYCAYGTADGHKAPTQPETWTIVNDKLYFNYNLKVKQSWDKNRAALIEKADEQWPAVKQQK
;
A
#
# COMPACT_ATOMS: atom_id res chain seq x y z
N MET A 1 23.08 -61.03 -25.82
CA MET A 1 23.62 -59.70 -26.18
C MET A 1 22.53 -58.68 -25.85
N ARG A 2 22.70 -57.89 -24.79
CA ARG A 2 21.64 -57.05 -24.20
C ARG A 2 22.07 -55.58 -24.30
N ASN A 3 21.58 -54.88 -25.32
CA ASN A 3 21.81 -53.44 -25.47
C ASN A 3 20.81 -52.68 -24.59
N VAL A 4 21.32 -52.01 -23.56
CA VAL A 4 20.55 -51.10 -22.72
C VAL A 4 20.79 -49.69 -23.24
N PHE A 5 19.80 -49.11 -23.90
CA PHE A 5 19.80 -47.68 -24.26
C PHE A 5 19.40 -46.87 -23.02
N PHE A 6 20.34 -46.12 -22.44
CA PHE A 6 20.05 -45.11 -21.43
C PHE A 6 19.58 -43.83 -22.13
N ALA A 7 18.29 -43.51 -22.03
CA ALA A 7 17.75 -42.21 -22.41
C ALA A 7 17.99 -41.22 -21.27
N ALA A 8 18.83 -40.21 -21.50
CA ALA A 8 19.04 -39.10 -20.58
C ALA A 8 17.84 -38.12 -20.66
N ALA A 9 17.02 -38.07 -19.62
CA ALA A 9 15.96 -37.09 -19.49
C ALA A 9 16.56 -35.74 -19.02
N PHE A 10 16.55 -34.74 -19.91
CA PHE A 10 16.88 -33.36 -19.56
C PHE A 10 15.72 -32.75 -18.76
N ILE A 11 15.90 -32.57 -17.46
CA ILE A 11 14.97 -31.84 -16.59
C ILE A 11 15.20 -30.34 -16.83
N PHE A 12 14.28 -29.70 -17.54
CA PHE A 12 14.28 -28.24 -17.72
C PHE A 12 13.78 -27.59 -16.42
N PHE A 13 14.70 -27.21 -15.52
CA PHE A 13 14.37 -26.35 -14.39
C PHE A 13 14.06 -24.95 -14.92
N ALA A 14 12.78 -24.63 -15.09
CA ALA A 14 12.34 -23.27 -15.32
C ALA A 14 12.63 -22.44 -14.05
N SER A 15 13.73 -21.70 -14.07
CA SER A 15 14.03 -20.71 -13.04
C SER A 15 12.98 -19.61 -13.11
N CYS A 16 11.93 -19.71 -12.29
CA CYS A 16 11.01 -18.61 -12.04
C CYS A 16 11.80 -17.53 -11.29
N SER A 17 12.34 -16.55 -12.02
CA SER A 17 12.93 -15.36 -11.40
C SER A 17 11.83 -14.60 -10.68
N THR A 18 11.77 -14.73 -9.36
CA THR A 18 10.92 -13.89 -8.52
C THR A 18 11.49 -12.47 -8.52
N THR A 19 11.03 -11.63 -9.44
CA THR A 19 11.25 -10.19 -9.34
C THR A 19 10.58 -9.71 -8.07
N ALA A 20 11.36 -9.31 -7.05
CA ALA A 20 10.83 -8.61 -5.89
C ALA A 20 10.04 -7.37 -6.38
N GLN A 21 8.71 -7.46 -6.30
CA GLN A 21 7.80 -6.50 -6.91
C GLN A 21 7.90 -5.16 -6.18
N LYS A 22 8.24 -4.11 -6.94
CA LYS A 22 8.22 -2.72 -6.45
C LYS A 22 6.78 -2.35 -6.18
N GLN A 23 6.35 -2.44 -4.93
CA GLN A 23 4.94 -2.28 -4.60
C GLN A 23 4.60 -0.81 -4.38
N GLU A 24 3.67 -0.26 -5.16
CA GLU A 24 3.24 1.13 -5.02
C GLU A 24 2.45 1.37 -3.73
N VAL A 25 1.70 0.36 -3.27
CA VAL A 25 0.82 0.43 -2.10
C VAL A 25 1.44 -0.35 -0.94
N PHE A 26 1.46 0.24 0.25
CA PHE A 26 1.89 -0.44 1.48
C PHE A 26 0.90 -1.55 1.86
N THR A 27 1.41 -2.76 2.03
CA THR A 27 0.62 -3.92 2.46
C THR A 27 1.21 -4.63 3.67
N VAL A 28 0.33 -5.30 4.40
CA VAL A 28 0.68 -6.35 5.36
C VAL A 28 -0.22 -7.56 5.04
N ASP A 29 0.39 -8.74 4.95
CA ASP A 29 -0.30 -9.99 4.58
C ASP A 29 -1.11 -9.89 3.28
N GLY A 30 -0.54 -9.20 2.27
CA GLY A 30 -1.17 -8.98 0.95
C GLY A 30 -2.32 -7.95 0.92
N LYS A 31 -2.65 -7.33 2.07
CA LYS A 31 -3.78 -6.40 2.20
C LYS A 31 -3.30 -4.95 2.30
N ALA A 32 -3.90 -4.07 1.50
CA ALA A 32 -3.62 -2.63 1.52
C ALA A 32 -3.79 -2.08 2.93
N ILE A 33 -2.89 -1.21 3.37
CA ILE A 33 -2.97 -0.49 4.66
C ILE A 33 -3.36 -1.39 5.84
N ARG A 34 -2.78 -2.60 5.89
CA ARG A 34 -3.05 -3.62 6.92
C ARG A 34 -4.51 -4.10 6.95
N GLY A 35 -5.25 -4.01 5.85
CA GLY A 35 -6.65 -4.42 5.73
C GLY A 35 -7.65 -3.49 6.42
N TYR A 36 -7.29 -2.23 6.62
CA TYR A 36 -8.24 -1.21 7.08
C TYR A 36 -9.01 -0.61 5.90
N ASP A 37 -10.25 -0.21 6.16
CA ASP A 37 -11.11 0.44 5.19
C ASP A 37 -10.63 1.87 4.93
N PRO A 38 -10.17 2.22 3.70
CA PRO A 38 -9.70 3.57 3.40
C PRO A 38 -10.84 4.61 3.43
N VAL A 39 -12.07 4.21 3.11
CA VAL A 39 -13.24 5.10 3.10
C VAL A 39 -13.63 5.50 4.53
N ALA A 40 -13.41 4.61 5.49
CA ALA A 40 -13.76 4.83 6.88
C ALA A 40 -13.02 5.98 7.56
N PHE A 41 -11.79 6.26 7.11
CA PHE A 41 -11.04 7.43 7.58
C PHE A 41 -11.76 8.75 7.25
N PHE A 42 -12.48 8.81 6.14
CA PHE A 42 -13.22 10.00 5.70
C PHE A 42 -14.63 10.06 6.28
N LYS A 43 -15.37 8.94 6.26
CA LYS A 43 -16.78 8.91 6.66
C LYS A 43 -16.97 8.72 8.16
N GLU A 44 -16.24 7.78 8.76
CA GLU A 44 -16.37 7.45 10.18
C GLU A 44 -15.31 8.13 11.07
N SER A 45 -14.36 8.85 10.47
CA SER A 45 -13.27 9.55 11.18
C SER A 45 -12.49 8.64 12.12
N LYS A 46 -12.37 7.35 11.78
CA LYS A 46 -11.63 6.36 12.58
C LYS A 46 -11.15 5.20 11.71
N PRO A 47 -10.05 4.53 12.10
CA PRO A 47 -9.63 3.30 11.45
C PRO A 47 -10.65 2.19 11.74
N VAL A 48 -11.25 1.62 10.69
CA VAL A 48 -12.13 0.45 10.78
C VAL A 48 -11.53 -0.69 9.97
N LYS A 49 -11.48 -1.89 10.56
CA LYS A 49 -11.03 -3.09 9.83
C LYS A 49 -12.06 -3.50 8.79
N GLY A 50 -11.60 -3.78 7.58
CA GLY A 50 -12.44 -4.43 6.57
C GLY A 50 -12.49 -5.94 6.77
N VAL A 51 -13.32 -6.60 5.95
CA VAL A 51 -13.49 -8.06 5.95
C VAL A 51 -13.20 -8.63 4.56
N ASP A 52 -12.71 -9.87 4.49
CA ASP A 52 -12.28 -10.48 3.21
C ASP A 52 -13.43 -10.63 2.19
N SER A 53 -14.67 -10.83 2.68
CA SER A 53 -15.89 -10.89 1.86
C SER A 53 -16.24 -9.56 1.18
N LEU A 54 -15.72 -8.45 1.68
CA LEU A 54 -15.89 -7.10 1.13
C LEU A 54 -14.53 -6.59 0.66
N SER A 55 -14.08 -7.10 -0.49
CA SER A 55 -12.78 -6.75 -1.05
C SER A 55 -12.83 -6.29 -2.50
N TYR A 56 -11.80 -5.54 -2.89
CA TYR A 56 -11.60 -5.06 -4.26
C TYR A 56 -10.11 -5.00 -4.57
N VAL A 57 -9.73 -5.39 -5.79
CA VAL A 57 -8.34 -5.29 -6.24
C VAL A 57 -8.15 -3.95 -6.95
N TYR A 58 -7.22 -3.15 -6.44
CA TYR A 58 -6.85 -1.87 -7.04
C TYR A 58 -5.34 -1.66 -6.89
N LYS A 59 -4.67 -1.25 -7.98
CA LYS A 59 -3.20 -1.19 -8.08
C LYS A 59 -2.53 -2.50 -7.65
N GLU A 60 -3.04 -3.62 -8.16
CA GLU A 60 -2.55 -4.98 -7.93
C GLU A 60 -2.59 -5.46 -6.45
N VAL A 61 -3.27 -4.72 -5.58
CA VAL A 61 -3.36 -5.03 -4.14
C VAL A 61 -4.82 -5.24 -3.73
N GLN A 62 -5.05 -6.13 -2.76
CA GLN A 62 -6.36 -6.36 -2.17
C GLN A 62 -6.69 -5.28 -1.12
N TRP A 63 -7.78 -4.54 -1.35
CA TRP A 63 -8.36 -3.58 -0.41
C TRP A 63 -9.57 -4.21 0.27
N LEU A 64 -9.73 -3.95 1.57
CA LEU A 64 -10.84 -4.46 2.37
C LEU A 64 -11.72 -3.32 2.84
N PHE A 65 -13.01 -3.59 3.01
CA PHE A 65 -14.01 -2.60 3.42
C PHE A 65 -14.85 -3.12 4.56
N SER A 66 -15.30 -2.22 5.43
CA SER A 66 -16.14 -2.56 6.58
C SER A 66 -17.63 -2.60 6.24
N SER A 67 -18.01 -2.09 5.07
CA SER A 67 -19.40 -2.09 4.59
C SER A 67 -19.50 -2.15 3.06
N ALA A 68 -20.65 -2.59 2.56
CA ALA A 68 -20.91 -2.64 1.12
C ALA A 68 -20.95 -1.23 0.50
N GLU A 69 -21.40 -0.24 1.28
CA GLU A 69 -21.46 1.17 0.91
C GLU A 69 -20.06 1.77 0.76
N ASN A 70 -19.11 1.36 1.62
CA ASN A 70 -17.71 1.80 1.51
C ASN A 70 -17.01 1.13 0.33
N LEU A 71 -17.22 -0.17 0.12
CA LEU A 71 -16.76 -0.85 -1.08
C LEU A 71 -17.26 -0.17 -2.36
N ALA A 72 -18.55 0.17 -2.41
CA ALA A 72 -19.14 0.86 -3.57
C ALA A 72 -18.55 2.27 -3.76
N ALA A 73 -18.38 3.03 -2.67
CA ALA A 73 -17.77 4.37 -2.73
C ALA A 73 -16.33 4.31 -3.25
N PHE A 74 -15.53 3.37 -2.77
CA PHE A 74 -14.15 3.19 -3.24
C PHE A 74 -14.10 2.78 -4.71
N LYS A 75 -14.96 1.86 -5.15
CA LYS A 75 -15.02 1.45 -6.57
C LYS A 75 -15.37 2.61 -7.50
N ALA A 76 -16.19 3.55 -7.04
CA ALA A 76 -16.59 4.71 -7.83
C ALA A 76 -15.45 5.72 -8.01
N ASP A 77 -14.61 5.91 -6.99
CA ASP A 77 -13.48 6.86 -7.03
C ASP A 77 -12.33 6.39 -6.12
N PRO A 78 -11.49 5.44 -6.57
CA PRO A 78 -10.42 4.89 -5.74
C PRO A 78 -9.38 5.94 -5.33
N ASP A 79 -9.08 6.89 -6.22
CA ASP A 79 -8.02 7.89 -5.99
C ASP A 79 -8.40 8.93 -4.94
N LYS A 80 -9.69 9.16 -4.71
CA LYS A 80 -10.18 9.97 -3.59
C LYS A 80 -9.90 9.34 -2.23
N TYR A 81 -10.03 8.02 -2.12
CA TYR A 81 -9.98 7.33 -0.83
C TYR A 81 -8.63 6.68 -0.55
N ALA A 82 -7.89 6.27 -1.60
CA ALA A 82 -6.56 5.72 -1.44
C ALA A 82 -5.63 6.76 -0.79
N PRO A 83 -4.85 6.37 0.24
CA PRO A 83 -3.87 7.26 0.85
C PRO A 83 -2.82 7.72 -0.15
N GLN A 84 -2.37 8.94 0.04
CA GLN A 84 -1.20 9.46 -0.64
C GLN A 84 0.02 8.59 -0.33
N TYR A 85 0.94 8.56 -1.28
CA TYR A 85 2.17 7.77 -1.20
C TYR A 85 1.90 6.29 -0.94
N GLY A 86 0.77 5.77 -1.45
CA GLY A 86 0.38 4.38 -1.34
C GLY A 86 0.14 3.89 0.09
N GLY A 87 0.01 4.79 1.06
CA GLY A 87 -0.10 4.45 2.48
C GLY A 87 1.25 4.21 3.18
N TYR A 88 2.37 4.46 2.49
CA TYR A 88 3.68 4.60 3.15
C TYR A 88 3.74 5.91 3.95
N CYS A 89 4.74 6.00 4.83
CA CYS A 89 4.94 7.18 5.67
C CYS A 89 5.14 8.43 4.80
N ALA A 90 4.28 9.43 4.98
CA ALA A 90 4.36 10.69 4.25
C ALA A 90 5.65 11.46 4.60
N TYR A 91 6.03 11.50 5.86
CA TYR A 91 7.32 12.07 6.28
C TYR A 91 8.50 11.30 5.67
N GLY A 92 8.46 9.97 5.69
CA GLY A 92 9.51 9.14 5.09
C GLY A 92 9.64 9.38 3.58
N THR A 93 8.51 9.56 2.91
CA THR A 93 8.46 9.90 1.48
C THR A 93 9.09 11.28 1.23
N ALA A 94 8.80 12.27 2.08
CA ALA A 94 9.49 13.56 2.03
C ALA A 94 11.02 13.42 2.22
N ASP A 95 11.46 12.41 2.97
CA ASP A 95 12.88 12.05 3.13
C ASP A 95 13.38 11.04 2.09
N GLY A 96 12.63 10.85 1.00
CA GLY A 96 13.08 10.07 -0.15
C GLY A 96 13.06 8.56 0.05
N HIS A 97 12.27 8.02 0.99
CA HIS A 97 12.19 6.57 1.22
C HIS A 97 10.79 6.07 1.62
N LYS A 98 10.54 4.77 1.36
CA LYS A 98 9.37 4.06 1.88
C LYS A 98 9.58 3.70 3.36
N ALA A 99 8.57 3.91 4.20
CA ALA A 99 8.52 3.37 5.55
C ALA A 99 7.10 2.86 5.86
N PRO A 100 6.97 1.74 6.60
CA PRO A 100 5.66 1.17 6.93
C PRO A 100 4.87 2.13 7.82
N THR A 101 3.57 1.90 7.94
CA THR A 101 2.68 2.79 8.71
C THR A 101 1.74 2.01 9.61
N GLN A 102 1.06 2.75 10.48
CA GLN A 102 0.04 2.23 11.38
C GLN A 102 -1.28 2.98 11.18
N PRO A 103 -2.42 2.30 11.31
CA PRO A 103 -3.74 2.87 11.01
C PRO A 103 -4.07 4.09 11.89
N GLU A 104 -3.53 4.20 13.09
CA GLU A 104 -3.76 5.33 14.02
C GLU A 104 -2.94 6.59 13.70
N THR A 105 -1.99 6.51 12.76
CA THR A 105 -1.06 7.60 12.44
C THR A 105 -1.55 8.55 11.34
N TRP A 106 -2.85 8.48 11.04
CA TRP A 106 -3.44 9.13 9.89
C TRP A 106 -3.70 10.62 10.09
N THR A 107 -3.74 11.34 8.99
CA THR A 107 -4.28 12.70 8.89
C THR A 107 -5.00 12.87 7.57
N ILE A 108 -6.10 13.63 7.56
CA ILE A 108 -6.68 14.16 6.33
C ILE A 108 -6.25 15.62 6.19
N VAL A 109 -5.70 15.97 5.03
CA VAL A 109 -5.33 17.35 4.66
C VAL A 109 -5.85 17.60 3.25
N ASN A 110 -6.67 18.63 3.06
CA ASN A 110 -7.28 18.97 1.76
C ASN A 110 -7.90 17.75 1.07
N ASP A 111 -8.76 17.02 1.79
CA ASP A 111 -9.44 15.79 1.33
C ASP A 111 -8.53 14.65 0.87
N LYS A 112 -7.24 14.66 1.28
CA LYS A 112 -6.30 13.58 1.02
C LYS A 112 -5.88 12.89 2.32
N LEU A 113 -5.86 11.56 2.30
CA LEU A 113 -5.44 10.72 3.42
C LEU A 113 -3.93 10.49 3.42
N TYR A 114 -3.29 10.71 4.56
CA TYR A 114 -1.86 10.48 4.78
C TYR A 114 -1.65 9.62 6.01
N PHE A 115 -0.58 8.82 6.02
CA PHE A 115 -0.14 8.04 7.18
C PHE A 115 1.30 8.37 7.54
N ASN A 116 1.70 8.05 8.77
CA ASN A 116 3.06 8.22 9.26
C ASN A 116 3.58 6.93 9.91
N TYR A 117 4.90 6.85 10.12
CA TYR A 117 5.51 5.62 10.64
C TYR A 117 5.01 5.25 12.05
N ASN A 118 4.91 6.27 12.92
CA ASN A 118 4.39 6.14 14.28
C ASN A 118 3.90 7.51 14.78
N LEU A 119 3.37 7.57 16.00
CA LEU A 119 2.84 8.79 16.61
C LEU A 119 3.90 9.91 16.79
N LYS A 120 5.16 9.56 17.05
CA LYS A 120 6.25 10.54 17.18
C LYS A 120 6.59 11.20 15.84
N VAL A 121 6.63 10.42 14.77
CA VAL A 121 6.80 10.93 13.40
C VAL A 121 5.58 11.74 12.99
N LYS A 122 4.37 11.28 13.33
CA LYS A 122 3.13 12.05 13.11
C LYS A 122 3.17 13.42 13.80
N GLN A 123 3.67 13.51 15.04
CA GLN A 123 3.84 14.81 15.72
C GLN A 123 4.80 15.75 14.98
N SER A 124 5.85 15.20 14.34
CA SER A 124 6.78 15.98 13.53
C SER A 124 6.15 16.42 12.21
N TRP A 125 5.40 15.51 11.57
CA TRP A 125 4.55 15.80 10.41
C TRP A 125 3.55 16.93 10.69
N ASP A 126 2.83 16.85 11.82
CA ASP A 126 1.79 17.81 12.19
C ASP A 126 2.30 19.25 12.34
N LYS A 127 3.59 19.44 12.64
CA LYS A 127 4.21 20.77 12.78
C LYS A 127 4.51 21.45 11.44
N ASN A 128 4.64 20.70 10.34
CA ASN A 128 5.08 21.27 9.06
C ASN A 128 4.47 20.56 7.84
N ARG A 129 3.17 20.22 7.93
CA ARG A 129 2.48 19.39 6.93
C ARG A 129 2.63 19.94 5.51
N ALA A 130 2.44 21.24 5.29
CA ALA A 130 2.48 21.83 3.95
C ALA A 130 3.82 21.61 3.24
N ALA A 131 4.94 21.97 3.89
CA ALA A 131 6.27 21.80 3.32
C ALA A 131 6.64 20.32 3.15
N LEU A 132 6.21 19.45 4.08
CA LEU A 132 6.46 18.01 3.97
C LEU A 132 5.63 17.36 2.86
N ILE A 133 4.40 17.83 2.60
CA ILE A 133 3.59 17.37 1.48
C ILE A 133 4.26 17.75 0.16
N GLU A 134 4.67 19.01 -0.01
CA GLU A 134 5.36 19.48 -1.22
C GLU A 134 6.61 18.64 -1.50
N LYS A 135 7.47 18.46 -0.50
CA LYS A 135 8.67 17.64 -0.62
C LYS A 135 8.33 16.17 -0.93
N ALA A 136 7.31 15.60 -0.29
CA ALA A 136 6.90 14.22 -0.56
C ALA A 136 6.31 14.05 -1.98
N ASP A 137 5.57 15.03 -2.49
CA ASP A 137 5.06 15.03 -3.86
C ASP A 137 6.21 15.04 -4.89
N GLU A 138 7.27 15.81 -4.65
CA GLU A 138 8.49 15.82 -5.47
C GLU A 138 9.26 14.49 -5.42
N GLN A 139 9.35 13.86 -4.25
CA GLN A 139 10.08 12.62 -4.04
C GLN A 139 9.31 11.40 -4.55
N TRP A 140 7.97 11.42 -4.51
CA TRP A 140 7.14 10.25 -4.74
C TRP A 140 7.38 9.53 -6.09
N PRO A 141 7.60 10.21 -7.23
CA PRO A 141 7.93 9.55 -8.49
C PRO A 141 9.13 8.61 -8.42
N ALA A 142 10.15 8.97 -7.62
CA ALA A 142 11.33 8.13 -7.38
C ALA A 142 11.06 7.10 -6.26
N VAL A 143 10.44 7.53 -5.16
CA VAL A 143 10.18 6.67 -3.99
C VAL A 143 9.28 5.48 -4.35
N LYS A 144 8.23 5.67 -5.16
CA LYS A 144 7.33 4.57 -5.54
C LYS A 144 8.03 3.43 -6.28
N GLN A 145 9.16 3.72 -6.94
CA GLN A 145 10.00 2.77 -7.67
C GLN A 145 10.99 2.01 -6.78
N GLN A 146 11.11 2.36 -5.50
CA GLN A 146 11.95 1.65 -4.54
C GLN A 146 11.31 0.30 -4.17
N LYS A 147 12.15 -0.65 -3.79
CA LYS A 147 11.70 -1.95 -3.28
C LYS A 147 11.16 -1.81 -1.86
#